data_AF-A0A093ZVC1-F1
#
_entry.id   AF-A0A093ZVC1-F1
#
_cell.length_a   1.000
_cell.length_b   1.000
_cell.length_c   1.000
_cell.angle_alpha   90.00
_cell.angle_beta   90.00
_cell.angle_gamma   90.00
#
_symmetry.space_group_name_H-M   'P 1'
#
loop_
_entity.id
_entity.type
_entity.pdbx_description
1 polymer ?
#
loop_
_entity_poly.entity_id
_entity_poly.type
_entity_poly.pdbx_seq_one_letter_code
_entity_poly.pdbx_strand_id
1 'polypeptide(L)'
;ILGRTRNGKSRLPGATDDNPLGGGLRIGKLKDAGPDADGQCHRCLTLWLFALNRVAMASGDNAYNDLAISLVRAIHQHFFLNRTMQPHLVSKMAVDMSRPLVASQRSLDPVAGYMMCRLLQATAQKGPILAVEVSDYKRVMNLNALFVSNDTLDIGMGLWISHWYEGVKPWAEHLSQMCLQNLDSIFNEEHYTERSLKYRLPFHDFGAIMGVKCYRHDEYLQARVDLILSMWEPHLDEMTEDLMPITLVMYAAALIATAFRKNGLGSEIPYEDPGRA
;
A
#
# COMPACT_ATOMS: atom_id res chain seq x y z
N ILE A 1 -9.37 -18.64 4.14
CA ILE A 1 -9.33 -19.07 2.72
C ILE A 1 -9.47 -17.82 1.85
N LEU A 2 -8.46 -17.50 1.03
CA LEU A 2 -8.43 -16.30 0.20
C LEU A 2 -9.30 -16.43 -1.08
N GLY A 3 -9.68 -15.30 -1.67
CA GLY A 3 -10.37 -15.22 -2.96
C GLY A 3 -11.75 -15.89 -2.99
N ARG A 4 -12.57 -15.66 -1.96
CA ARG A 4 -13.94 -16.16 -1.86
C ARG A 4 -14.98 -15.05 -1.77
N THR A 5 -16.22 -15.38 -2.14
CA THR A 5 -17.40 -14.54 -1.95
C THR A 5 -17.71 -14.33 -0.46
N ARG A 6 -18.55 -13.33 -0.13
CA ARG A 6 -18.80 -12.89 1.27
C ARG A 6 -19.25 -14.03 2.16
N ASN A 7 -20.16 -14.86 1.64
CA ASN A 7 -20.72 -16.01 2.34
C ASN A 7 -19.76 -17.21 2.41
N GLY A 8 -18.55 -17.09 1.83
CA GLY A 8 -17.54 -18.14 1.79
C GLY A 8 -17.90 -19.36 0.94
N LYS A 9 -19.04 -19.35 0.22
CA LYS A 9 -19.57 -20.52 -0.49
C LYS A 9 -18.90 -20.78 -1.83
N SER A 10 -18.38 -19.74 -2.48
CA SER A 10 -17.77 -19.85 -3.81
C SER A 10 -16.47 -19.06 -3.91
N ARG A 11 -15.63 -19.44 -4.87
CA ARG A 11 -14.47 -18.66 -5.30
C ARG A 11 -14.94 -17.40 -6.03
N LEU A 12 -14.07 -16.37 -6.05
CA LEU A 12 -14.26 -15.24 -6.94
C LEU A 12 -14.16 -15.68 -8.41
N PRO A 13 -14.82 -14.98 -9.36
CA PRO A 13 -14.63 -15.25 -10.79
C PRO A 13 -13.14 -15.22 -11.16
N GLY A 14 -12.65 -16.29 -11.81
CA GLY A 14 -11.23 -16.46 -12.16
C GLY A 14 -10.36 -17.16 -11.10
N ALA A 15 -10.83 -17.31 -9.87
CA ALA A 15 -10.12 -18.06 -8.82
C ALA A 15 -10.50 -19.55 -8.83
N THR A 16 -9.52 -20.40 -8.57
CA THR A 16 -9.66 -21.86 -8.41
C THR A 16 -9.10 -22.31 -7.06
N ASP A 17 -9.14 -23.60 -6.75
CA ASP A 17 -8.51 -24.11 -5.53
C ASP A 17 -6.98 -24.07 -5.61
N ASP A 18 -6.41 -24.37 -6.77
CA ASP A 18 -4.97 -24.27 -7.03
C ASP A 18 -4.49 -22.84 -7.28
N ASN A 19 -5.38 -21.95 -7.71
CA ASN A 19 -5.11 -20.53 -7.89
C ASN A 19 -6.15 -19.67 -7.16
N PRO A 20 -6.10 -19.60 -5.82
CA PRO A 20 -7.14 -18.95 -5.02
C PRO A 20 -7.19 -17.43 -5.22
N LEU A 21 -6.12 -16.82 -5.74
CA LEU A 21 -6.05 -15.37 -5.99
C LEU A 21 -6.22 -15.00 -7.46
N GLY A 22 -6.51 -15.97 -8.34
CA GLY A 22 -6.72 -15.73 -9.78
C GLY A 22 -7.91 -14.82 -10.11
N GLY A 23 -8.80 -14.59 -9.15
CA GLY A 23 -9.92 -13.64 -9.24
C GLY A 23 -9.74 -12.38 -8.40
N GLY A 24 -8.55 -12.16 -7.83
CA GLY A 24 -8.28 -11.03 -6.96
C GLY A 24 -8.71 -11.21 -5.49
N LEU A 25 -8.88 -10.10 -4.77
CA LEU A 25 -9.28 -10.07 -3.35
C LEU A 25 -10.28 -8.95 -3.07
N ARG A 26 -11.26 -9.25 -2.22
CA ARG A 26 -12.33 -8.33 -1.84
C ARG A 26 -11.93 -7.52 -0.61
N ILE A 27 -12.33 -6.25 -0.57
CA ILE A 27 -12.22 -5.43 0.65
C ILE A 27 -13.35 -5.66 1.66
N GLY A 28 -14.43 -6.36 1.26
CA GLY A 28 -15.46 -6.86 2.19
C GLY A 28 -16.41 -5.79 2.75
N LYS A 29 -16.66 -4.69 2.04
CA LYS A 29 -17.63 -3.66 2.47
C LYS A 29 -19.07 -4.18 2.38
N LEU A 30 -19.94 -3.76 3.32
CA LEU A 30 -21.31 -4.29 3.43
C LEU A 30 -22.24 -3.90 2.28
N LYS A 31 -22.11 -2.68 1.74
CA LYS A 31 -22.96 -2.18 0.64
C LYS A 31 -22.68 -2.97 -0.65
N ASP A 32 -23.71 -3.22 -1.45
CA ASP A 32 -23.56 -4.00 -2.70
C ASP A 32 -23.40 -3.12 -3.95
N ALA A 33 -23.74 -1.83 -3.88
CA ALA A 33 -23.66 -0.90 -5.01
C ALA A 33 -23.13 0.49 -4.60
N GLY A 34 -22.55 1.19 -5.58
CA GLY A 34 -21.94 2.52 -5.40
C GLY A 34 -20.43 2.49 -5.11
N PRO A 35 -19.80 3.67 -4.95
CA PRO A 35 -18.36 3.79 -4.72
C PRO A 35 -17.92 3.17 -3.39
N ASP A 36 -18.80 3.12 -2.39
CA ASP A 36 -18.57 2.49 -1.08
C ASP A 36 -18.83 0.99 -1.05
N ALA A 37 -19.29 0.41 -2.16
CA ALA A 37 -19.68 -1.00 -2.21
C ALA A 37 -18.53 -1.96 -1.94
N ASP A 38 -18.87 -3.22 -1.73
CA ASP A 38 -17.91 -4.31 -1.87
C ASP A 38 -17.25 -4.26 -3.25
N GLY A 39 -16.01 -4.70 -3.31
CA GLY A 39 -15.22 -4.58 -4.52
C GLY A 39 -13.76 -4.89 -4.28
N GLN A 40 -12.95 -4.55 -5.27
CA GLN A 40 -11.51 -4.72 -5.23
C GLN A 40 -10.88 -3.33 -5.29
N CYS A 41 -10.09 -2.97 -4.27
CA CYS A 41 -9.45 -1.65 -4.16
C CYS A 41 -7.95 -1.80 -4.41
N HIS A 42 -7.40 -1.02 -5.34
CA HIS A 42 -5.99 -1.13 -5.75
C HIS A 42 -5.05 -1.01 -4.55
N ARG A 43 -5.23 0.02 -3.72
CA ARG A 43 -4.47 0.23 -2.49
C ARG A 43 -4.52 -0.96 -1.53
N CYS A 44 -5.69 -1.55 -1.30
CA CYS A 44 -5.80 -2.70 -0.41
C CYS A 44 -5.11 -3.92 -1.01
N LEU A 45 -5.21 -4.10 -2.33
CA LEU A 45 -4.56 -5.19 -3.03
C LEU A 45 -3.03 -5.06 -2.99
N THR A 46 -2.47 -3.86 -3.17
CA THR A 46 -1.02 -3.66 -3.06
C THR A 46 -0.50 -3.92 -1.64
N LEU A 47 -1.28 -3.63 -0.59
CA LEU A 47 -0.96 -4.05 0.77
C LEU A 47 -1.02 -5.58 0.96
N TRP A 48 -1.96 -6.27 0.29
CA TRP A 48 -1.98 -7.74 0.27
C TRP A 48 -0.78 -8.34 -0.47
N LEU A 49 -0.38 -7.75 -1.61
CA LEU A 49 0.84 -8.13 -2.33
C LEU A 49 2.06 -8.01 -1.41
N PHE A 50 2.15 -6.89 -0.68
CA PHE A 50 3.20 -6.68 0.29
C PHE A 50 3.20 -7.74 1.39
N ALA A 51 2.06 -7.93 2.07
CA ALA A 51 1.94 -8.87 3.17
C ALA A 51 2.32 -10.29 2.78
N LEU A 52 1.83 -10.78 1.64
CA LEU A 52 2.18 -12.11 1.11
C LEU A 52 3.68 -12.23 0.85
N ASN A 53 4.29 -11.21 0.25
CA ASN A 53 5.73 -11.18 0.01
C ASN A 53 6.54 -11.15 1.32
N ARG A 54 6.10 -10.38 2.33
CA ARG A 54 6.74 -10.36 3.66
C ARG A 54 6.66 -11.71 4.35
N VAL A 55 5.54 -12.41 4.24
CA VAL A 55 5.39 -13.78 4.76
C VAL A 55 6.34 -14.74 4.04
N ALA A 56 6.48 -14.63 2.72
CA ALA A 56 7.44 -15.43 1.95
C ALA A 56 8.87 -15.24 2.47
N MET A 57 9.27 -13.98 2.71
CA MET A 57 10.60 -13.68 3.24
C MET A 57 10.81 -14.19 4.66
N ALA A 58 9.86 -13.95 5.56
CA ALA A 58 9.99 -14.34 6.97
C ALA A 58 9.98 -15.86 7.17
N SER A 59 9.23 -16.59 6.34
CA SER A 59 9.10 -18.05 6.44
C SER A 59 10.09 -18.83 5.57
N GLY A 60 10.66 -18.19 4.53
CA GLY A 60 11.40 -18.87 3.47
C GLY A 60 10.53 -19.64 2.47
N ASP A 61 9.19 -19.58 2.62
CA ASP A 61 8.26 -20.27 1.72
C ASP A 61 7.84 -19.36 0.55
N ASN A 62 8.41 -19.64 -0.63
CA ASN A 62 8.13 -18.89 -1.84
C ASN A 62 6.70 -19.04 -2.36
N ALA A 63 5.91 -20.01 -1.88
CA ALA A 63 4.51 -20.17 -2.28
C ALA A 63 3.68 -18.90 -1.98
N TYR A 64 4.01 -18.17 -0.92
CA TYR A 64 3.34 -16.90 -0.62
C TYR A 64 3.68 -15.80 -1.63
N ASN A 65 4.92 -15.75 -2.13
CA ASN A 65 5.28 -14.81 -3.19
C ASN A 65 4.64 -15.19 -4.54
N ASP A 66 4.53 -16.49 -4.83
CA ASP A 66 3.81 -16.97 -6.01
C ASP A 66 2.31 -16.62 -5.95
N LEU A 67 1.69 -16.67 -4.76
CA LEU A 67 0.33 -16.14 -4.54
C LEU A 67 0.24 -14.65 -4.85
N ALA A 68 1.19 -13.84 -4.38
CA ALA A 68 1.23 -12.41 -4.69
C ALA A 68 1.41 -12.14 -6.19
N ILE A 69 2.26 -12.91 -6.88
CA ILE A 69 2.44 -12.82 -8.33
C ILE A 69 1.14 -13.20 -9.07
N SER A 70 0.44 -14.23 -8.61
CA SER A 70 -0.87 -14.59 -9.16
C SER A 70 -1.88 -13.46 -8.98
N LEU A 71 -1.92 -12.85 -7.79
CA LEU A 71 -2.79 -11.73 -7.48
C LEU A 71 -2.53 -10.53 -8.39
N VAL A 72 -1.28 -10.09 -8.54
CA VAL A 72 -0.97 -8.93 -9.39
C VAL A 72 -1.35 -9.18 -10.85
N ARG A 73 -1.11 -10.39 -11.38
CA ARG A 73 -1.49 -10.78 -12.75
C ARG A 73 -3.00 -10.79 -12.94
N ALA A 74 -3.73 -11.31 -11.96
CA ALA A 74 -5.19 -11.37 -11.99
C ALA A 74 -5.81 -9.98 -12.08
N ILE A 75 -5.28 -9.01 -11.33
CA ILE A 75 -5.89 -7.68 -11.22
C ILE A 75 -5.39 -6.70 -12.30
N HIS A 76 -4.15 -6.85 -12.79
CA HIS A 76 -3.46 -5.84 -13.60
C HIS A 76 -4.27 -5.34 -14.80
N GLN A 77 -4.79 -6.27 -15.61
CA GLN A 77 -5.53 -5.89 -16.82
C GLN A 77 -6.84 -5.13 -16.55
N HIS A 78 -7.43 -5.29 -15.37
CA HIS A 78 -8.72 -4.69 -15.02
C HIS A 78 -8.55 -3.30 -14.41
N PHE A 79 -7.45 -3.08 -13.69
CA PHE A 79 -7.17 -1.82 -13.01
C PHE A 79 -6.56 -0.77 -13.94
N PHE A 80 -6.02 -1.16 -15.09
CA PHE A 80 -5.50 -0.23 -16.10
C PHE A 80 -6.49 -0.08 -17.26
N LEU A 81 -7.07 1.12 -17.39
CA LEU A 81 -7.89 1.48 -18.54
C LEU A 81 -7.05 2.20 -19.61
N ASN A 82 -7.51 2.16 -20.86
CA ASN A 82 -6.87 2.83 -22.01
C ASN A 82 -5.37 2.51 -22.16
N ARG A 83 -4.96 1.27 -21.86
CA ARG A 83 -3.56 0.80 -21.78
C ARG A 83 -2.69 1.11 -23.01
N THR A 84 -3.29 1.33 -24.17
CA THR A 84 -2.57 1.54 -25.44
C THR A 84 -2.24 3.01 -25.73
N MET A 85 -3.06 3.97 -25.29
CA MET A 85 -2.88 5.39 -25.62
C MET A 85 -2.46 6.22 -24.41
N GLN A 86 -3.37 6.35 -23.43
CA GLN A 86 -3.14 7.08 -22.20
C GLN A 86 -3.57 6.18 -21.05
N PRO A 87 -2.68 5.29 -20.58
CA PRO A 87 -3.00 4.38 -19.50
C PRO A 87 -3.38 5.20 -18.26
N HIS A 88 -4.48 4.82 -17.62
CA HIS A 88 -4.86 5.37 -16.33
C HIS A 88 -5.21 4.24 -15.37
N LEU A 89 -4.86 4.44 -14.10
CA LEU A 89 -5.12 3.47 -13.06
C LEU A 89 -6.46 3.79 -12.38
N VAL A 90 -7.28 2.77 -12.19
CA VAL A 90 -8.56 2.84 -11.48
C VAL A 90 -8.34 2.55 -10.01
N SER A 91 -8.91 3.34 -9.09
CA SER A 91 -8.73 3.08 -7.65
C SER A 91 -9.51 1.85 -7.17
N LYS A 92 -10.69 1.62 -7.74
CA LYS A 92 -11.59 0.55 -7.28
C LYS A 92 -12.42 -0.06 -8.40
N MET A 93 -12.43 -1.39 -8.44
CA MET A 93 -13.23 -2.22 -9.33
C MET A 93 -14.37 -2.91 -8.59
N ALA A 94 -15.40 -3.34 -9.32
CA ALA A 94 -16.41 -4.26 -8.82
C ALA A 94 -15.78 -5.59 -8.36
N VAL A 95 -16.52 -6.38 -7.57
CA VAL A 95 -16.02 -7.65 -7.00
C VAL A 95 -15.52 -8.62 -8.07
N ASP A 96 -16.23 -8.71 -9.19
CA ASP A 96 -15.91 -9.53 -10.36
C ASP A 96 -14.98 -8.84 -11.36
N MET A 97 -14.51 -7.62 -11.03
CA MET A 97 -13.67 -6.77 -11.88
C MET A 97 -14.27 -6.41 -13.25
N SER A 98 -15.59 -6.55 -13.42
CA SER A 98 -16.30 -6.27 -14.68
C SER A 98 -16.36 -4.78 -15.05
N ARG A 99 -16.31 -3.89 -14.06
CA ARG A 99 -16.43 -2.44 -14.24
C ARG A 99 -15.75 -1.64 -13.12
N PRO A 100 -15.31 -0.40 -13.39
CA PRO A 100 -14.85 0.52 -12.36
C PRO A 100 -15.99 0.97 -11.44
N LEU A 101 -15.70 1.05 -10.14
CA LEU A 101 -16.56 1.70 -9.14
C LEU A 101 -16.05 3.09 -8.77
N VAL A 102 -14.73 3.29 -8.78
CA VAL A 102 -14.07 4.58 -8.55
C VAL A 102 -12.96 4.71 -9.59
N ALA A 103 -13.29 5.39 -10.70
CA ALA A 103 -12.39 5.54 -11.85
C ALA A 103 -11.28 6.56 -11.63
N SER A 104 -11.41 7.45 -10.64
CA SER A 104 -10.35 8.40 -10.30
C SER A 104 -9.12 7.66 -9.81
N GLN A 105 -7.95 8.13 -10.22
CA GLN A 105 -6.66 7.62 -9.79
C GLN A 105 -6.27 8.30 -8.47
N ARG A 106 -5.80 7.54 -7.48
CA ARG A 106 -5.09 8.12 -6.32
C ARG A 106 -3.61 8.25 -6.65
N SER A 107 -2.99 9.34 -6.21
CA SER A 107 -1.63 9.70 -6.61
C SER A 107 -0.57 8.64 -6.23
N LEU A 108 -0.75 7.98 -5.09
CA LEU A 108 0.19 6.96 -4.60
C LEU A 108 -0.01 5.58 -5.24
N ASP A 109 -1.15 5.31 -5.87
CA ASP A 109 -1.47 3.96 -6.34
C ASP A 109 -0.49 3.49 -7.45
N PRO A 110 -0.09 4.32 -8.44
CA PRO A 110 0.90 3.93 -9.43
C PRO A 110 2.28 3.62 -8.84
N VAL A 111 2.78 4.45 -7.92
CA VAL A 111 4.09 4.24 -7.27
C VAL A 111 4.08 3.03 -6.34
N ALA A 112 2.98 2.81 -5.62
CA ALA A 112 2.80 1.60 -4.81
C ALA A 112 2.80 0.34 -5.68
N GLY A 113 2.04 0.33 -6.78
CA GLY A 113 2.00 -0.81 -7.71
C GLY A 113 3.36 -1.10 -8.36
N TYR A 114 4.08 -0.05 -8.76
CA TYR A 114 5.44 -0.15 -9.27
C TYR A 114 6.40 -0.79 -8.24
N MET A 115 6.39 -0.28 -7.01
CA MET A 115 7.19 -0.81 -5.91
C MET A 115 6.89 -2.28 -5.64
N MET A 116 5.60 -2.64 -5.53
CA MET A 116 5.20 -4.03 -5.28
C MET A 116 5.69 -4.96 -6.37
N CYS A 117 5.47 -4.64 -7.65
CA CYS A 117 5.94 -5.50 -8.75
C CYS A 117 7.45 -5.74 -8.68
N ARG A 118 8.23 -4.74 -8.24
CA ARG A 118 9.68 -4.85 -8.10
C ARG A 118 10.10 -5.71 -6.92
N LEU A 119 9.42 -5.59 -5.77
CA LEU A 119 9.66 -6.46 -4.62
C LEU A 119 9.32 -7.92 -4.95
N LEU A 120 8.16 -8.16 -5.56
CA LEU A 120 7.74 -9.51 -5.97
C LEU A 120 8.73 -10.14 -6.97
N GLN A 121 9.20 -9.35 -7.94
CA GLN A 121 10.19 -9.79 -8.93
C GLN A 121 11.54 -10.13 -8.27
N ALA A 122 12.00 -9.32 -7.32
CA ALA A 122 13.25 -9.57 -6.59
C ALA A 122 13.16 -10.84 -5.74
N THR A 123 12.07 -11.04 -4.99
CA THR A 123 11.86 -12.24 -4.19
C THR A 123 11.71 -13.50 -5.04
N ALA A 124 11.11 -13.40 -6.23
CA ALA A 124 10.94 -14.54 -7.12
C ALA A 124 12.27 -15.12 -7.63
N GLN A 125 13.32 -14.29 -7.76
CA GLN A 125 14.63 -14.65 -8.32
C GLN A 125 14.56 -15.39 -9.68
N LYS A 126 13.48 -15.14 -10.43
CA LYS A 126 13.24 -15.66 -11.78
C LYS A 126 13.51 -14.55 -12.80
N GLY A 127 13.46 -14.87 -14.10
CA GLY A 127 13.49 -13.87 -15.18
C GLY A 127 12.41 -12.80 -15.02
N PRO A 128 12.33 -11.81 -15.93
CA PRO A 128 11.50 -10.60 -15.76
C PRO A 128 9.98 -10.87 -15.95
N ILE A 129 9.41 -11.69 -15.06
CA ILE A 129 8.05 -12.23 -15.08
C ILE A 129 6.94 -11.20 -14.81
N LEU A 130 7.31 -10.01 -14.32
CA LEU A 130 6.43 -8.85 -14.10
C LEU A 130 6.82 -7.61 -14.93
N ALA A 131 7.58 -7.80 -16.03
CA ALA A 131 8.06 -6.68 -16.86
C ALA A 131 6.95 -5.82 -17.45
N VAL A 132 5.84 -6.43 -17.86
CA VAL A 132 4.69 -5.73 -18.45
C VAL A 132 4.03 -4.85 -17.40
N GLU A 133 3.79 -5.39 -16.21
CA GLU A 133 3.19 -4.69 -15.08
C GLU A 133 4.06 -3.50 -14.65
N VAL A 134 5.37 -3.72 -14.49
CA VAL A 134 6.33 -2.67 -14.16
C VAL A 134 6.34 -1.57 -15.23
N SER A 135 6.31 -1.94 -16.51
CA SER A 135 6.27 -0.98 -17.63
C SER A 135 5.00 -0.13 -17.59
N ASP A 136 3.85 -0.76 -17.34
CA ASP A 136 2.57 -0.06 -17.29
C ASP A 136 2.49 0.94 -16.13
N TYR A 137 2.94 0.57 -14.93
CA TYR A 137 3.01 1.53 -13.81
C TYR A 137 3.95 2.69 -14.12
N LYS A 138 5.13 2.42 -14.70
CA LYS A 138 6.06 3.48 -15.14
C LYS A 138 5.41 4.46 -16.11
N ARG A 139 4.64 3.95 -17.08
CA ARG A 139 3.92 4.82 -18.05
C ARG A 139 2.93 5.74 -17.35
N VAL A 140 2.16 5.23 -16.39
CA VAL A 140 1.20 6.04 -15.62
C VAL A 140 1.92 7.07 -14.74
N MET A 141 3.04 6.69 -14.11
CA MET A 141 3.87 7.61 -13.31
C MET A 141 4.46 8.75 -14.14
N ASN A 142 4.85 8.48 -15.40
CA ASN A 142 5.41 9.51 -16.28
C ASN A 142 4.36 10.48 -16.83
N LEU A 143 3.09 10.09 -16.85
CA LEU A 143 1.98 10.92 -17.37
C LEU A 143 1.35 11.81 -16.30
N ASN A 144 1.49 11.47 -15.02
CA ASN A 144 0.80 12.14 -13.92
C ASN A 144 1.78 12.67 -12.90
N ALA A 145 1.60 13.92 -12.48
CA ALA A 145 2.35 14.47 -11.36
C ALA A 145 2.01 13.71 -10.06
N LEU A 146 3.04 13.46 -9.24
CA LEU A 146 2.86 12.94 -7.89
C LEU A 146 2.39 14.07 -6.97
N PHE A 147 1.46 13.76 -6.08
CA PHE A 147 0.98 14.64 -5.03
C PHE A 147 0.63 13.79 -3.78
N VAL A 148 0.71 14.39 -2.60
CA VAL A 148 0.35 13.73 -1.33
C VAL A 148 -0.63 14.64 -0.62
N SER A 149 -1.71 14.04 -0.11
CA SER A 149 -2.71 14.78 0.66
C SER A 149 -2.18 15.12 2.05
N ASN A 150 -2.86 16.00 2.79
CA ASN A 150 -2.55 16.27 4.20
C ASN A 150 -3.11 15.19 5.15
N ASP A 151 -3.52 14.04 4.61
CA ASP A 151 -3.94 12.91 5.41
C ASP A 151 -2.71 12.16 5.95
N THR A 152 -2.65 11.93 7.26
CA THR A 152 -1.48 11.32 7.91
C THR A 152 -1.20 9.89 7.42
N LEU A 153 -2.23 9.14 7.00
CA LEU A 153 -2.02 7.83 6.38
C LEU A 153 -1.37 7.97 5.00
N ASP A 154 -1.85 8.89 4.16
CA ASP A 154 -1.26 9.12 2.84
C ASP A 154 0.21 9.59 2.95
N ILE A 155 0.53 10.46 3.91
CA ILE A 155 1.91 10.88 4.21
C ILE A 155 2.77 9.69 4.63
N GLY A 156 2.28 8.87 5.57
CA GLY A 156 2.99 7.67 6.02
C GLY A 156 3.25 6.67 4.90
N MET A 157 2.25 6.45 4.03
CA MET A 157 2.40 5.64 2.84
C MET A 157 3.41 6.23 1.86
N GLY A 158 3.44 7.54 1.67
CA GLY A 158 4.40 8.21 0.79
C GLY A 158 5.85 8.08 1.29
N LEU A 159 6.08 8.26 2.59
CA LEU A 159 7.39 8.02 3.22
C LEU A 159 7.80 6.55 3.13
N TRP A 160 6.87 5.63 3.40
CA TRP A 160 7.12 4.21 3.27
C TRP A 160 7.40 3.79 1.82
N ILE A 161 6.76 4.36 0.81
CA ILE A 161 7.05 3.99 -0.59
C ILE A 161 8.39 4.57 -1.04
N SER A 162 8.65 5.84 -0.71
CA SER A 162 9.85 6.55 -1.16
C SER A 162 11.14 5.97 -0.58
N HIS A 163 11.16 5.49 0.66
CA HIS A 163 12.38 4.97 1.28
C HIS A 163 13.02 3.79 0.53
N TRP A 164 12.25 3.05 -0.26
CA TRP A 164 12.79 1.94 -1.07
C TRP A 164 13.74 2.42 -2.18
N TYR A 165 13.53 3.65 -2.66
CA TYR A 165 14.19 4.23 -3.84
C TYR A 165 14.91 5.55 -3.55
N GLU A 166 15.05 5.92 -2.28
CA GLU A 166 15.83 7.07 -1.85
C GLU A 166 17.27 7.01 -2.39
N GLY A 167 17.78 8.13 -2.91
CA GLY A 167 19.11 8.23 -3.53
C GLY A 167 19.25 7.52 -4.88
N VAL A 168 18.19 6.87 -5.37
CA VAL A 168 18.21 6.09 -6.62
C VAL A 168 17.25 6.67 -7.67
N LYS A 169 16.09 7.20 -7.24
CA LYS A 169 15.07 7.73 -8.14
C LYS A 169 14.64 9.15 -7.74
N PRO A 170 14.71 10.14 -8.65
CA PRO A 170 14.29 11.51 -8.35
C PRO A 170 12.84 11.64 -7.86
N TRP A 171 11.93 10.81 -8.37
CA TRP A 171 10.53 10.84 -7.91
C TRP A 171 10.37 10.47 -6.44
N ALA A 172 11.25 9.61 -5.90
CA ALA A 172 11.19 9.17 -4.51
C ALA A 172 11.70 10.27 -3.57
N GLU A 173 12.75 10.98 -3.97
CA GLU A 173 13.24 12.18 -3.27
C GLU A 173 12.19 13.29 -3.26
N HIS A 174 11.56 13.56 -4.40
CA HIS A 174 10.48 14.55 -4.48
C HIS A 174 9.28 14.16 -3.61
N LEU A 175 8.86 12.89 -3.66
CA LEU A 175 7.74 12.38 -2.87
C LEU A 175 8.01 12.47 -1.35
N SER A 176 9.20 12.07 -0.91
CA SER A 176 9.58 12.13 0.51
C SER A 176 9.67 13.58 1.00
N GLN A 177 10.24 14.50 0.21
CA GLN A 177 10.29 15.93 0.54
C GLN A 177 8.90 16.52 0.74
N MET A 178 7.96 16.25 -0.17
CA MET A 178 6.57 16.69 -0.01
C MET A 178 5.92 16.09 1.25
N CYS A 179 6.14 14.81 1.53
CA CYS A 179 5.61 14.17 2.73
C CYS A 179 6.13 14.84 4.01
N LEU A 180 7.43 15.13 4.07
CA LEU A 180 8.06 15.80 5.21
C LEU A 180 7.54 17.23 5.38
N GLN A 181 7.41 17.99 4.29
CA GLN A 181 6.84 19.34 4.31
C GLN A 181 5.39 19.35 4.82
N ASN A 182 4.55 18.42 4.32
CA ASN A 182 3.18 18.30 4.79
C ASN A 182 3.12 17.90 6.27
N LEU A 183 4.00 16.99 6.71
CA LEU A 183 4.08 16.56 8.09
C LEU A 183 4.50 17.71 9.03
N ASP A 184 5.46 18.53 8.60
CA ASP A 184 5.89 19.72 9.33
C ASP A 184 4.78 20.78 9.41
N SER A 185 4.05 21.03 8.32
CA SER A 185 2.90 21.95 8.32
C SER A 185 1.81 21.46 9.28
N ILE A 186 1.45 20.18 9.25
CA ILE A 186 0.46 19.60 10.17
C ILE A 186 0.89 19.81 11.63
N PHE A 187 2.15 19.54 11.97
CA PHE A 187 2.61 19.67 13.34
C PHE A 187 2.79 21.12 13.81
N ASN A 188 3.18 22.03 12.92
CA ASN A 188 3.48 23.42 13.28
C ASN A 188 2.27 24.35 13.19
N GLU A 189 1.38 24.17 12.22
CA GLU A 189 0.28 25.12 11.94
C GLU A 189 -1.06 24.69 12.55
N GLU A 190 -1.34 23.38 12.66
CA GLU A 190 -2.70 22.92 13.00
C GLU A 190 -2.98 22.79 14.50
N HIS A 191 -2.04 23.13 15.38
CA HIS A 191 -2.09 22.70 16.79
C HIS A 191 -2.48 21.21 16.88
N TYR A 192 -1.82 20.36 16.10
CA TYR A 192 -2.23 18.97 15.89
C TYR A 192 -2.39 18.18 17.20
N THR A 193 -1.65 18.57 18.24
CA THR A 193 -1.74 18.06 19.61
C THR A 193 -2.93 18.60 20.42
N GLU A 194 -3.48 19.76 20.05
CA GLU A 194 -4.65 20.40 20.67
C GLU A 194 -5.96 20.02 19.96
N ARG A 195 -5.87 19.51 18.72
CA ARG A 195 -7.02 18.98 17.99
C ARG A 195 -7.57 17.76 18.75
N SER A 196 -8.86 17.79 19.08
CA SER A 196 -9.51 16.69 19.81
C SER A 196 -9.33 15.37 19.06
N LEU A 197 -8.81 14.36 19.76
CA LEU A 197 -8.67 12.98 19.27
C LEU A 197 -9.98 12.42 18.69
N LYS A 198 -11.13 12.91 19.17
CA LYS A 198 -12.47 12.52 18.71
C LYS A 198 -12.70 12.70 17.20
N TYR A 199 -11.99 13.62 16.56
CA TYR A 199 -12.13 13.89 15.12
C TYR A 199 -11.01 13.28 14.26
N ARG A 200 -10.12 12.50 14.89
CA ARG A 200 -8.98 11.85 14.22
C ARG A 200 -9.22 10.35 14.12
N LEU A 201 -8.55 9.73 13.15
CA LEU A 201 -8.54 8.28 12.98
C LEU A 201 -7.18 7.75 13.43
N PRO A 202 -7.08 7.02 14.56
CA PRO A 202 -5.78 6.62 15.12
C PRO A 202 -4.91 5.83 14.14
N PHE A 203 -5.54 4.96 13.34
CA PHE A 203 -4.82 4.16 12.34
C PHE A 203 -4.16 5.01 11.23
N HIS A 204 -4.63 6.24 10.99
CA HIS A 204 -3.96 7.16 10.06
C HIS A 204 -2.64 7.66 10.64
N ASP A 205 -2.64 8.01 11.92
CA ASP A 205 -1.47 8.54 12.61
C ASP A 205 -0.42 7.46 12.85
N PHE A 206 -0.86 6.24 13.17
CA PHE A 206 0.02 5.07 13.19
C PHE A 206 0.60 4.77 11.80
N GLY A 207 -0.13 5.05 10.72
CA GLY A 207 0.40 5.02 9.36
C GLY A 207 1.55 6.01 9.13
N ALA A 208 1.38 7.26 9.57
CA ALA A 208 2.45 8.26 9.54
C ALA A 208 3.68 7.81 10.33
N ILE A 209 3.49 7.32 11.56
CA ILE A 209 4.58 6.83 12.42
C ILE A 209 5.34 5.70 11.74
N MET A 210 4.64 4.71 11.17
CA MET A 210 5.25 3.60 10.45
C MET A 210 6.09 4.13 9.27
N GLY A 211 5.56 5.06 8.47
CA GLY A 211 6.27 5.69 7.36
C GLY A 211 7.54 6.42 7.79
N VAL A 212 7.45 7.25 8.83
CA VAL A 212 8.59 7.96 9.43
C VAL A 212 9.67 6.98 9.87
N LYS A 213 9.29 5.91 10.60
CA LYS A 213 10.22 4.87 11.07
C LYS A 213 10.85 4.05 9.96
N CYS A 214 10.28 4.03 8.76
CA CYS A 214 10.86 3.39 7.57
C CYS A 214 11.83 4.33 6.84
N TYR A 215 11.50 5.61 6.75
CA TYR A 215 12.22 6.56 5.92
C TYR A 215 13.56 6.96 6.50
N ARG A 216 13.60 7.54 7.71
CA ARG A 216 14.87 7.95 8.33
C ARG A 216 14.78 8.04 9.84
N HIS A 217 15.92 7.94 10.50
CA HIS A 217 16.06 8.26 11.91
C HIS A 217 16.45 9.74 12.05
N ASP A 218 15.56 10.54 12.59
CA ASP A 218 15.70 11.98 12.78
C ASP A 218 15.12 12.33 14.15
N GLU A 219 15.90 12.98 15.01
CA GLU A 219 15.54 13.22 16.42
C GLU A 219 14.24 14.03 16.55
N TYR A 220 14.05 15.03 15.69
CA TYR A 220 12.83 15.84 15.69
C TYR A 220 11.60 14.99 15.35
N LEU A 221 11.68 14.16 14.31
CA LEU A 221 10.60 13.25 13.94
C LEU A 221 10.37 12.15 15.00
N GLN A 222 11.43 11.65 15.65
CA GLN A 222 11.28 10.67 16.74
C GLN A 222 10.52 11.27 17.93
N ALA A 223 10.83 12.51 18.33
CA ALA A 223 10.10 13.18 19.41
C ALA A 223 8.60 13.34 19.08
N ARG A 224 8.26 13.56 17.79
CA ARG A 224 6.85 13.59 17.33
C ARG A 224 6.19 12.22 17.35
N VAL A 225 6.92 11.17 16.97
CA VAL A 225 6.44 9.78 17.04
C VAL A 225 6.07 9.41 18.47
N ASP A 226 6.96 9.66 19.44
CA ASP A 226 6.72 9.31 20.84
C ASP A 226 5.53 10.08 21.43
N LEU A 227 5.40 11.36 21.07
CA LEU A 227 4.27 12.18 21.45
C LEU A 227 2.94 11.61 20.93
N ILE A 228 2.85 11.26 19.65
CA ILE A 228 1.62 10.75 19.05
C ILE A 228 1.24 9.37 19.62
N LEU A 229 2.23 8.50 19.87
CA LEU A 229 1.98 7.20 20.51
C LEU A 229 1.39 7.40 21.91
N SER A 230 2.04 8.23 22.74
CA SER A 230 1.57 8.48 24.12
C SER A 230 0.18 9.14 24.18
N MET A 231 -0.20 9.92 23.16
CA MET A 231 -1.55 10.47 23.04
C MET A 231 -2.61 9.40 22.77
N TRP A 232 -2.31 8.39 21.96
CA TRP A 232 -3.29 7.38 21.54
C TRP A 232 -3.39 6.18 22.48
N GLU A 233 -2.28 5.80 23.13
CA GLU A 233 -2.21 4.61 24.00
C GLU A 233 -3.31 4.53 25.07
N PRO A 234 -3.67 5.62 25.79
CA PRO A 234 -4.75 5.58 26.77
C PRO A 234 -6.14 5.31 26.19
N HIS A 235 -6.32 5.52 24.88
CA HIS A 235 -7.62 5.45 24.21
C HIS A 235 -7.79 4.20 23.32
N LEU A 236 -6.79 3.32 23.24
CA LEU A 236 -6.84 2.14 22.37
C LEU A 236 -8.02 1.21 22.70
N ASP A 237 -8.32 1.06 23.99
CA ASP A 237 -9.43 0.21 24.48
C ASP A 237 -10.82 0.87 24.31
N GLU A 238 -10.87 2.17 24.02
CA GLU A 238 -12.11 2.93 23.82
C GLU A 238 -12.57 2.93 22.34
N MET A 239 -11.80 2.27 21.46
CA MET A 239 -12.07 2.24 20.02
C MET A 239 -13.33 1.44 19.69
N THR A 240 -14.08 1.91 18.68
CA THR A 240 -15.25 1.19 18.19
C THR A 240 -14.85 -0.14 17.56
N GLU A 241 -15.72 -1.16 17.67
CA GLU A 241 -15.48 -2.50 17.13
C GLU A 241 -15.13 -2.48 15.63
N ASP A 242 -15.69 -1.54 14.87
CA ASP A 242 -15.45 -1.42 13.42
C ASP A 242 -14.03 -0.95 13.08
N LEU A 243 -13.42 -0.09 13.91
CA LEU A 243 -12.10 0.49 13.67
C LEU A 243 -10.98 -0.20 14.44
N MET A 244 -11.32 -0.88 15.53
CA MET A 244 -10.35 -1.56 16.39
C MET A 244 -9.41 -2.50 15.61
N PRO A 245 -9.85 -3.37 14.67
CA PRO A 245 -8.94 -4.28 13.97
C PRO A 245 -7.86 -3.56 13.15
N ILE A 246 -8.23 -2.54 12.37
CA ILE A 246 -7.25 -1.79 11.57
C ILE A 246 -6.36 -0.94 12.46
N THR A 247 -6.89 -0.36 13.53
CA THR A 247 -6.13 0.44 14.50
C THR A 247 -5.06 -0.38 15.19
N LEU A 248 -5.38 -1.58 15.69
CA LEU A 248 -4.41 -2.44 16.38
C LEU A 248 -3.32 -2.95 15.43
N VAL A 249 -3.66 -3.31 14.20
CA VAL A 249 -2.67 -3.72 13.19
C VAL A 249 -1.74 -2.57 12.85
N MET A 250 -2.28 -1.36 12.65
CA MET A 250 -1.47 -0.18 12.35
C MET A 250 -0.62 0.24 13.56
N TYR A 251 -1.14 0.14 14.79
CA TYR A 251 -0.37 0.37 16.01
C TYR A 251 0.81 -0.60 16.13
N ALA A 252 0.58 -1.90 15.91
CA ALA A 252 1.66 -2.90 15.91
C ALA A 252 2.71 -2.61 14.83
N ALA A 253 2.28 -2.21 13.62
CA ALA A 253 3.19 -1.81 12.54
C ALA A 253 3.97 -0.51 12.87
N ALA A 254 3.34 0.42 13.58
CA ALA A 254 3.98 1.64 14.07
C ALA A 254 5.01 1.34 15.17
N LEU A 255 4.76 0.38 16.06
CA LEU A 255 5.73 -0.05 17.07
C LEU A 255 6.91 -0.81 16.44
N ILE A 256 6.61 -1.79 15.58
CA ILE A 256 7.57 -2.73 15.01
C ILE A 256 7.51 -2.64 13.48
N ALA A 257 8.18 -1.63 12.93
CA ALA A 257 8.21 -1.37 11.48
C ALA A 257 9.15 -2.31 10.70
N THR A 258 9.74 -3.33 11.34
CA THR A 258 10.76 -4.21 10.75
C THR A 258 10.32 -4.83 9.42
N ALA A 259 9.09 -5.33 9.32
CA ALA A 259 8.59 -5.90 8.07
C ALA A 259 8.44 -4.86 6.95
N PHE A 260 8.25 -3.59 7.29
CA PHE A 260 8.03 -2.48 6.35
C PHE A 260 9.33 -1.83 5.85
N ARG A 261 10.42 -1.98 6.61
CA ARG A 261 11.74 -1.45 6.29
C ARG A 261 12.42 -2.25 5.18
N LYS A 262 13.05 -1.54 4.26
CA LYS A 262 14.03 -2.09 3.32
C LYS A 262 15.11 -2.86 4.08
N ASN A 263 15.37 -4.08 3.65
CA ASN A 263 16.25 -5.06 4.26
C ASN A 263 15.84 -5.55 5.67
N GLY A 264 14.62 -5.26 6.13
CA GLY A 264 14.21 -5.55 7.50
C GLY A 264 13.99 -7.03 7.80
N LEU A 265 13.71 -7.85 6.79
CA LEU A 265 13.51 -9.31 6.90
C LEU A 265 14.61 -10.12 6.18
N GLY A 266 15.73 -9.49 5.83
CA GLY A 266 16.81 -10.10 5.05
C GLY A 266 17.26 -9.19 3.91
N SER A 267 18.29 -9.60 3.16
CA SER A 267 18.79 -8.79 2.05
C SER A 267 17.77 -8.71 0.91
N GLU A 268 17.41 -7.49 0.55
CA GLU A 268 16.51 -7.18 -0.55
C GLU A 268 17.27 -6.38 -1.57
N ILE A 269 17.76 -7.07 -2.61
CA ILE A 269 18.37 -6.41 -3.74
C ILE A 269 17.22 -5.73 -4.51
N PRO A 270 17.15 -4.39 -4.58
CA PRO A 270 16.23 -3.77 -5.52
C PRO A 270 16.68 -4.26 -6.89
N TYR A 271 15.86 -5.04 -7.59
CA TYR A 271 16.14 -5.40 -8.98
C TYR A 271 16.48 -4.11 -9.70
N GLU A 272 17.73 -3.88 -10.11
CA GLU A 272 18.06 -2.70 -10.88
C GLU A 272 17.33 -2.81 -12.21
N ASP A 273 16.78 -1.70 -12.68
CA ASP A 273 16.26 -1.66 -14.03
C ASP A 273 17.48 -1.91 -14.94
N PRO A 274 17.57 -3.00 -15.72
CA PRO A 274 18.59 -3.11 -16.74
C PRO A 274 18.20 -2.10 -17.83
N GLY A 275 18.40 -0.82 -17.53
CA GLY A 275 18.18 0.26 -18.46
C GLY A 275 19.25 0.17 -19.52
N ARG A 276 18.84 -0.22 -20.72
CA ARG A 276 19.51 -0.01 -22.02
C ARG A 276 21.00 -0.39 -22.07
N ALA A 277 21.27 -1.56 -22.64
CA ALA A 277 22.23 -1.56 -23.76
C ALA A 277 21.57 -0.89 -24.96
#